data_AF-A0A1J4XTW1-F1
#
_entry.id   AF-A0A1J4XTW1-F1
#
_cell.length_a   1.000
_cell.length_b   1.000
_cell.length_c   1.000
_cell.angle_alpha   90.00
_cell.angle_beta   90.00
_cell.angle_gamma   90.00
#
_symmetry.space_group_name_H-M   'P 1'
#
loop_
_entity.id
_entity.type
_entity.pdbx_description
1 polymer ?
#
loop_
_entity_poly.entity_id
_entity_poly.type
_entity_poly.pdbx_seq_one_letter_code
_entity_poly.pdbx_strand_id
1 'polypeptide(L)'
;MLPLTKRNENTVSKMDSSLRAAFSKVKEEFAEHLDCINENTNEIQANYECVCRIDAKLDKLSQRLEEVEMFLHTRFNDPVLGLRNESLSEQPRLTDNEQRVFLALYTLSEGGRSVTYNDLADKTGFSEQLISGYITNLIEKGVAIIKKYSAKTIYLSLDNSFREQQTKGNILGINTAIREEFVS
;
A
#
# COMPACT_ATOMS: atom_id res chain seq x y z
N MET A 1 19.27 -1.07 89.96
CA MET A 1 17.98 -0.74 89.30
C MET A 1 18.14 0.61 88.61
N LEU A 2 18.11 0.66 87.27
CA LEU A 2 18.02 1.93 86.52
C LEU A 2 16.55 2.38 86.52
N PRO A 3 16.25 3.68 86.72
CA PRO A 3 14.88 4.17 86.89
C PRO A 3 14.10 4.09 85.57
N LEU A 4 12.84 3.65 85.67
CA LEU A 4 11.91 3.40 84.56
C LEU A 4 11.68 4.61 83.63
N THR A 5 11.97 5.83 84.09
CA THR A 5 11.87 7.08 83.33
C THR A 5 12.88 7.19 82.19
N LYS A 6 14.15 6.77 82.39
CA LYS A 6 15.18 6.80 81.34
C LYS A 6 14.89 5.84 80.18
N ARG A 7 14.12 4.78 80.43
CA ARG A 7 13.76 3.77 79.42
C ARG A 7 12.71 4.31 78.44
N ASN A 8 11.82 5.19 78.92
CA ASN A 8 10.75 5.79 78.12
C ASN A 8 11.25 7.00 77.30
N GLU A 9 12.20 7.78 77.82
CA GLU A 9 12.86 8.85 77.06
C GLU A 9 13.65 8.29 75.86
N ASN A 10 14.32 7.15 76.05
CA ASN A 10 15.07 6.47 74.98
C ASN A 10 14.17 5.91 73.87
N THR A 11 12.94 5.45 74.17
CA THR A 11 12.01 4.95 73.16
C THR A 11 11.40 6.08 72.35
N VAL A 12 11.03 7.18 73.01
CA VAL A 12 10.50 8.39 72.35
C VAL A 12 11.56 9.04 71.45
N SER A 13 12.81 9.17 71.93
CA SER A 13 13.92 9.70 71.12
C SER A 13 14.22 8.85 69.89
N LYS A 14 14.19 7.51 70.02
CA LYS A 14 14.33 6.60 68.87
C LYS A 14 13.19 6.78 67.87
N MET A 15 11.95 6.93 68.34
CA MET A 15 10.79 7.13 67.47
C MET A 15 10.87 8.46 66.70
N ASP A 16 11.29 9.56 67.36
CA ASP A 16 11.52 10.86 66.69
C ASP A 16 12.62 10.76 65.62
N SER A 17 13.73 10.07 65.91
CA SER A 17 14.81 9.87 64.93
C SER A 17 14.36 9.05 63.70
N SER A 18 13.54 8.02 63.90
CA SER A 18 12.99 7.18 62.83
C SER A 18 12.01 7.97 61.96
N LEU A 19 11.15 8.78 62.60
CA LEU A 19 10.21 9.65 61.91
C LEU A 19 10.95 10.69 61.06
N ARG A 20 11.99 11.34 61.60
CA ARG A 20 12.84 12.29 60.87
C ARG A 20 13.56 11.64 59.68
N ALA A 21 14.03 10.40 59.85
CA ALA A 21 14.64 9.64 58.76
C ALA A 21 13.63 9.33 57.65
N ALA A 22 12.42 8.89 58.01
CA ALA A 22 11.35 8.63 57.04
C ALA A 22 10.96 9.91 56.29
N PHE A 23 10.80 11.04 56.97
CA PHE A 23 10.52 12.33 56.33
C PHE A 23 11.66 12.82 55.44
N SER A 24 12.92 12.58 55.83
CA SER A 24 14.07 12.94 54.99
C SER A 24 14.09 12.11 53.72
N LYS A 25 13.83 10.81 53.82
CA LYS A 25 13.74 9.92 52.66
C LYS A 25 12.63 10.33 51.71
N VAL A 26 11.44 10.63 52.24
CA VAL A 26 10.31 11.12 51.42
C VAL A 26 10.69 12.42 50.72
N LYS A 27 11.38 13.34 51.41
CA LYS A 27 11.84 14.60 50.82
C LYS A 27 12.87 14.38 49.69
N GLU A 28 13.78 13.43 49.86
CA GLU A 28 14.74 13.03 48.82
C GLU A 28 14.03 12.46 47.60
N GLU A 29 13.09 11.52 47.79
CA GLU A 29 12.29 10.95 46.70
C GLU A 29 11.49 12.02 45.95
N PHE A 30 10.89 13.00 46.66
CA PHE A 30 10.22 14.12 46.02
C PHE A 30 11.16 15.03 45.21
N ALA A 31 12.39 15.23 45.68
CA ALA A 31 13.38 16.01 44.94
C ALA A 31 13.78 15.28 43.65
N GLU A 32 14.07 13.97 43.74
CA GLU A 32 14.38 13.13 42.58
C GLU A 32 13.23 13.10 41.56
N HIS A 33 11.98 13.00 42.03
CA HIS A 33 10.81 13.05 41.15
C HIS A 33 10.69 14.40 40.44
N LEU A 34 10.96 15.51 41.13
CA LEU A 34 10.92 16.84 40.54
C LEU A 34 11.97 16.98 39.45
N ASP A 35 13.19 16.50 39.70
CA ASP A 35 14.28 16.50 38.72
C ASP A 35 13.91 15.65 37.49
N CYS A 36 13.38 14.43 37.70
CA CYS A 36 12.88 13.58 36.61
C CYS A 36 11.79 14.27 35.78
N ILE A 37 10.86 14.98 36.43
CA ILE A 37 9.79 15.70 35.73
C ILE A 37 10.36 16.83 34.87
N ASN A 38 11.35 17.56 35.39
CA ASN A 38 12.00 18.63 34.64
C ASN A 38 12.77 18.09 33.44
N GLU A 39 13.52 16.99 33.61
CA GLU A 39 14.22 16.32 32.53
C GLU A 39 13.26 15.85 31.43
N ASN A 40 12.19 15.15 31.81
CA ASN A 40 11.16 14.72 30.87
C ASN A 40 10.50 15.90 30.15
N THR A 41 10.26 17.01 30.85
CA THR A 41 9.67 18.22 30.24
C THR A 41 10.62 18.81 29.18
N ASN A 42 11.92 18.87 29.48
CA ASN A 42 12.94 19.33 28.54
C ASN A 42 13.05 18.39 27.32
N GLU A 43 13.00 17.08 27.53
CA GLU A 43 13.02 16.10 26.44
C GLU A 43 11.78 16.19 25.54
N ILE A 44 10.59 16.33 26.12
CA ILE A 44 9.35 16.51 25.37
C ILE A 44 9.43 17.77 24.51
N GLN A 45 9.94 18.88 25.06
CA GLN A 45 10.12 20.12 24.31
C GLN A 45 11.11 19.94 23.15
N ALA A 46 12.26 19.31 23.39
CA ALA A 46 13.25 19.03 22.35
C ALA A 46 12.68 18.13 21.23
N ASN A 47 11.89 17.12 21.59
CA ASN A 47 11.20 16.25 20.65
C ASN A 47 10.17 17.01 19.82
N TYR A 48 9.37 17.88 20.44
CA TYR A 48 8.41 18.72 19.75
C TYR A 48 9.10 19.62 18.70
N GLU A 49 10.20 20.29 19.08
CA GLU A 49 10.99 21.11 18.15
C GLU A 49 11.61 20.29 17.01
N CYS A 50 11.94 19.02 17.26
CA CYS A 50 12.40 18.10 16.22
C CYS A 50 11.28 17.75 15.23
N VAL A 51 10.09 17.41 15.73
CA VAL A 51 8.91 17.11 14.92
C VAL A 51 8.55 18.29 14.02
N CYS A 52 8.48 19.52 14.56
CA CYS A 52 8.21 20.70 13.74
C CYS A 52 9.26 20.91 12.63
N ARG A 53 10.53 20.59 12.89
CA ARG A 53 11.59 20.65 11.86
C ARG A 53 11.42 19.57 10.79
N ILE A 54 10.90 18.40 11.14
CA ILE A 54 10.60 17.32 10.20
C ILE A 54 9.41 17.71 9.34
N ASP A 55 8.33 18.23 9.93
CA ASP A 55 7.14 18.68 9.19
C ASP A 55 7.52 19.76 8.16
N ALA A 56 8.32 20.75 8.58
CA ALA A 56 8.80 21.79 7.66
C ALA A 56 9.69 21.23 6.52
N LYS A 57 10.37 20.09 6.72
CA LYS A 57 11.12 19.40 5.66
C LYS A 57 10.20 18.59 4.74
N LEU A 58 9.17 17.95 5.31
CA LEU A 58 8.14 17.24 4.53
C LEU A 58 7.39 18.20 3.61
N ASP A 59 7.00 19.37 4.10
CA ASP A 59 6.34 20.40 3.29
C ASP A 59 7.22 20.83 2.10
N LYS A 60 8.51 21.06 2.34
CA LYS A 60 9.48 21.40 1.28
C LYS A 60 9.69 20.26 0.29
N LEU A 61 9.66 19.00 0.75
CA LEU A 61 9.75 17.85 -0.14
C LEU A 61 8.49 17.72 -1.00
N SER A 62 7.31 17.95 -0.41
CA SER A 62 6.04 17.97 -1.15
C SER A 62 6.09 19.02 -2.26
N GLN A 63 6.50 20.25 -1.93
CA GLN A 63 6.66 21.33 -2.92
C GLN A 63 7.63 20.93 -4.05
N ARG A 64 8.77 20.31 -3.73
CA ARG A 64 9.72 19.85 -4.75
C ARG A 64 9.19 18.70 -5.60
N LEU A 65 8.38 17.81 -5.03
CA LEU A 65 7.72 16.74 -5.78
C LEU A 65 6.71 17.32 -6.76
N GLU A 66 5.91 18.30 -6.33
CA GLU A 66 5.00 19.05 -7.22
C GLU A 66 5.76 19.77 -8.35
N GLU A 67 6.90 20.40 -8.03
CA GLU A 67 7.76 21.02 -9.04
C GLU A 67 8.31 20.01 -10.05
N VAL A 68 8.76 18.84 -9.57
CA VAL A 68 9.23 17.75 -10.44
C VAL A 68 8.09 17.20 -11.28
N GLU A 69 6.92 16.95 -10.70
CA GLU A 69 5.73 16.51 -11.43
C GLU A 69 5.39 17.50 -12.54
N MET A 70 5.33 18.80 -12.24
CA MET A 70 5.08 19.85 -13.23
C MET A 70 6.17 19.89 -14.30
N PHE A 71 7.45 19.74 -13.93
CA PHE A 71 8.57 19.69 -14.87
C PHE A 71 8.47 18.47 -15.81
N LEU A 72 8.15 17.29 -15.27
CA LEU A 72 7.93 16.07 -16.05
C LEU A 72 6.73 16.25 -16.97
N HIS A 73 5.60 16.76 -16.48
CA HIS A 73 4.43 17.07 -17.31
C HIS A 73 4.78 18.03 -18.44
N THR A 74 5.55 19.09 -18.18
CA THR A 74 5.94 20.07 -19.20
C THR A 74 6.88 19.48 -20.26
N ARG A 75 7.79 18.57 -19.87
CA ARG A 75 8.75 17.95 -20.78
C ARG A 75 8.21 16.74 -21.54
N PHE A 76 7.30 15.98 -20.95
CA PHE A 76 6.72 14.79 -21.56
C PHE A 76 5.42 15.07 -22.31
N ASN A 77 4.64 16.10 -21.95
CA ASN A 77 3.53 16.58 -22.79
C ASN A 77 3.98 17.55 -23.90
N ASP A 78 5.28 17.78 -24.07
CA ASP A 78 5.81 18.44 -25.26
C ASP A 78 5.67 17.49 -26.47
N PRO A 79 4.93 17.87 -27.53
CA PRO A 79 4.69 17.01 -28.69
C PRO A 79 5.97 16.59 -29.45
N VAL A 80 7.13 17.19 -29.14
CA VAL A 80 8.41 16.87 -29.80
C VAL A 80 9.05 15.56 -29.32
N LEU A 81 8.74 15.06 -28.12
CA LEU A 81 9.35 13.83 -27.55
C LEU A 81 8.45 12.59 -27.52
N GLY A 82 7.27 12.63 -28.15
CA GLY A 82 6.47 11.42 -28.44
C GLY A 82 5.91 10.66 -27.22
N LEU A 83 6.11 11.15 -26.00
CA LEU A 83 5.58 10.54 -24.77
C LEU A 83 4.30 11.25 -24.34
N ARG A 84 3.26 11.20 -25.19
CA ARG A 84 1.88 11.56 -24.78
C ARG A 84 1.51 10.72 -23.55
N ASN A 85 1.53 11.35 -22.38
CA ASN A 85 0.80 10.91 -21.21
C ASN A 85 -0.66 11.31 -21.44
N GLU A 86 -1.38 10.46 -22.16
CA GLU A 86 -2.82 10.41 -22.01
C GLU A 86 -3.07 10.04 -20.54
N SER A 87 -3.78 10.94 -19.85
CA SER A 87 -4.51 10.80 -18.60
C SER A 87 -4.27 9.55 -17.75
N LEU A 88 -4.17 9.79 -16.44
CA LEU A 88 -4.34 8.86 -15.31
C LEU A 88 -5.59 7.97 -15.42
N SER A 89 -5.56 7.07 -16.38
CA SER A 89 -6.37 5.89 -16.56
C SER A 89 -5.37 4.89 -17.08
N GLU A 90 -4.83 4.07 -16.18
CA GLU A 90 -3.94 2.96 -16.50
C GLU A 90 -4.66 2.02 -17.46
N GLN A 91 -4.67 2.35 -18.76
CA GLN A 91 -5.07 1.40 -19.78
C GLN A 91 -3.91 0.41 -19.89
N PRO A 92 -4.14 -0.87 -19.58
CA PRO A 92 -3.09 -1.85 -19.69
C PRO A 92 -2.71 -1.98 -21.16
N ARG A 93 -1.50 -1.54 -21.52
CA ARG A 93 -0.97 -1.71 -22.88
C ARG A 93 -0.70 -3.21 -23.10
N LEU A 94 -1.64 -3.84 -23.78
CA LEU A 94 -1.52 -5.23 -24.22
C LEU A 94 -0.68 -5.29 -25.49
N THR A 95 0.24 -6.25 -25.55
CA THR A 95 0.95 -6.62 -26.78
C THR A 95 -0.01 -7.21 -27.81
N ASP A 96 0.35 -7.20 -29.10
CA ASP A 96 -0.53 -7.73 -30.16
C ASP A 96 -0.96 -9.18 -29.92
N ASN A 97 -0.07 -10.00 -29.36
CA ASN A 97 -0.38 -11.39 -29.02
C ASN A 97 -1.33 -11.49 -27.82
N GLU A 98 -1.15 -10.66 -26.79
CA GLU A 98 -2.07 -10.60 -25.65
C GLU A 98 -3.45 -10.08 -26.07
N GLN A 99 -3.50 -9.10 -26.98
CA GLN A 99 -4.75 -8.60 -27.56
C GLN A 99 -5.48 -9.70 -28.33
N ARG A 100 -4.75 -10.51 -29.12
CA ARG A 100 -5.31 -11.67 -29.82
C ARG A 100 -5.88 -12.71 -28.86
N VAL A 101 -5.15 -13.06 -27.80
CA VAL A 101 -5.63 -13.99 -26.77
C VAL A 101 -6.84 -13.43 -26.03
N PHE A 102 -6.82 -12.14 -25.67
CA PHE A 102 -7.94 -11.48 -25.03
C PHE A 102 -9.18 -11.49 -25.94
N LEU A 103 -9.03 -11.19 -27.23
CA LEU A 103 -10.14 -11.15 -28.17
C LEU A 103 -10.70 -12.55 -28.45
N ALA A 104 -9.84 -13.56 -28.53
CA ALA A 104 -10.25 -14.95 -28.60
C ALA A 104 -11.07 -15.35 -27.36
N LEU A 105 -10.61 -14.98 -26.15
CA LEU A 105 -11.35 -15.21 -24.91
C LEU A 105 -12.68 -14.45 -24.89
N TYR A 106 -12.68 -13.19 -25.35
CA TYR A 106 -13.87 -12.34 -25.41
C TYR A 106 -14.95 -12.93 -26.33
N THR A 107 -14.57 -13.36 -27.53
CA THR A 107 -15.48 -13.96 -28.52
C THR A 107 -15.96 -15.34 -28.09
N LEU A 108 -15.08 -16.21 -27.58
CA LEU A 108 -15.46 -17.56 -27.14
C LEU A 108 -16.29 -17.57 -25.85
N SER A 109 -16.15 -16.54 -25.02
CA SER A 109 -16.96 -16.37 -23.80
C SER A 109 -18.27 -15.60 -24.04
N GLU A 110 -18.60 -15.28 -25.29
CA GLU A 110 -19.89 -14.72 -25.69
C GLU A 110 -21.01 -15.73 -25.37
N GLY A 111 -22.08 -15.27 -24.71
CA GLY A 111 -23.18 -16.13 -24.26
C GLY A 111 -22.93 -16.93 -22.97
N GLY A 112 -21.86 -16.64 -22.21
CA GLY A 112 -21.62 -17.25 -20.89
C GLY A 112 -20.99 -18.65 -20.94
N ARG A 113 -20.43 -19.03 -22.10
CA ARG A 113 -19.68 -20.28 -22.26
C ARG A 113 -18.35 -20.22 -21.49
N SER A 114 -18.04 -21.30 -20.79
CA SER A 114 -16.73 -21.52 -20.17
C SER A 114 -15.71 -21.90 -21.24
N VAL A 115 -14.60 -21.16 -21.33
CA VAL A 115 -13.56 -21.35 -22.36
C VAL A 115 -12.38 -22.11 -21.77
N THR A 116 -11.85 -23.12 -22.46
CA THR A 116 -10.65 -23.84 -22.02
C THR A 116 -9.40 -23.35 -22.75
N TYR A 117 -8.21 -23.73 -22.27
CA TYR A 117 -6.95 -23.42 -22.97
C TYR A 117 -6.90 -24.05 -24.38
N ASN A 118 -7.54 -25.20 -24.58
CA ASN A 118 -7.65 -25.83 -25.90
C ASN A 118 -8.48 -24.98 -26.87
N ASP A 119 -9.64 -24.47 -26.42
CA ASP A 119 -10.47 -23.62 -27.26
C ASP A 119 -9.73 -22.33 -27.69
N LEU A 120 -8.89 -21.79 -26.81
CA LEU A 120 -8.04 -20.65 -27.12
C LEU A 120 -6.90 -21.03 -28.07
N ALA A 121 -6.31 -22.21 -27.91
CA ALA A 121 -5.26 -22.72 -28.80
C ALA A 121 -5.78 -22.89 -30.22
N ASP A 122 -6.95 -23.49 -30.38
CA ASP A 122 -7.60 -23.70 -31.67
C ASP A 122 -7.91 -22.37 -32.38
N LYS A 123 -8.31 -21.33 -31.62
CA LYS A 123 -8.68 -20.02 -32.18
C LYS A 123 -7.49 -19.10 -32.44
N THR A 124 -6.43 -19.18 -31.65
CA THR A 124 -5.26 -18.27 -31.75
C THR A 124 -4.06 -18.90 -32.46
N GLY A 125 -4.00 -20.23 -32.60
CA GLY A 125 -2.87 -20.96 -33.14
C GLY A 125 -1.67 -21.05 -32.19
N PHE A 126 -1.82 -20.62 -30.93
CA PHE A 126 -0.77 -20.70 -29.91
C PHE A 126 -0.84 -22.00 -29.11
N SER A 127 0.28 -22.44 -28.55
CA SER A 127 0.29 -23.57 -27.62
C SER A 127 -0.35 -23.20 -26.29
N GLU A 128 -0.94 -24.18 -25.59
CA GLU A 128 -1.55 -23.98 -24.26
C GLU A 128 -0.58 -23.33 -23.25
N GLN A 129 0.71 -23.66 -23.34
CA GLN A 129 1.76 -23.09 -22.49
C GLN A 129 1.93 -21.59 -22.71
N LEU A 130 1.96 -21.14 -23.96
CA LEU A 130 2.06 -19.72 -24.30
C LEU A 130 0.80 -18.97 -23.87
N ILE A 131 -0.38 -19.57 -24.09
CA ILE A 131 -1.65 -18.98 -23.66
C ILE A 131 -1.71 -18.84 -22.14
N SER A 132 -1.26 -19.83 -21.39
CA SER A 132 -1.16 -19.75 -19.93
C SER A 132 -0.29 -18.56 -19.48
N GLY A 133 0.85 -18.33 -20.16
CA GLY A 133 1.69 -17.16 -19.97
C GLY A 133 0.96 -15.85 -20.27
N TYR A 134 0.33 -15.74 -21.45
CA TYR A 134 -0.42 -14.54 -21.84
C TYR A 134 -1.60 -14.24 -20.92
N ILE A 135 -2.34 -15.25 -20.46
CA ILE A 135 -3.43 -15.09 -19.50
C ILE A 135 -2.89 -14.61 -18.14
N THR A 136 -1.72 -15.09 -17.72
CA THR A 136 -1.07 -14.62 -16.49
C THR A 136 -0.68 -13.14 -16.62
N ASN A 137 -0.05 -12.76 -17.73
CA ASN A 137 0.29 -11.36 -18.01
C ASN A 137 -0.96 -10.47 -18.07
N LEU A 138 -2.06 -10.95 -18.67
CA LEU A 138 -3.32 -10.21 -18.72
C LEU A 138 -3.86 -9.92 -17.31
N ILE A 139 -3.80 -10.91 -16.41
CA ILE A 139 -4.22 -10.74 -15.01
C ILE A 139 -3.30 -9.77 -14.28
N GLU A 140 -1.98 -9.89 -14.45
CA GLU A 140 -0.99 -8.97 -13.86
C GLU A 140 -1.19 -7.53 -14.33
N LYS A 141 -1.64 -7.36 -15.58
CA LYS A 141 -2.00 -6.07 -16.18
C LYS A 141 -3.39 -5.56 -15.75
N GLY A 142 -4.08 -6.24 -14.84
CA GLY A 142 -5.37 -5.78 -14.30
C GLY A 142 -6.59 -6.18 -15.13
N VAL A 143 -6.46 -7.10 -16.09
CA VAL A 143 -7.61 -7.66 -16.82
C VAL A 143 -8.36 -8.66 -15.92
N ALA A 144 -9.65 -8.42 -15.68
CA ALA A 144 -10.48 -9.24 -14.81
C ALA A 144 -10.87 -10.59 -15.43
N ILE A 145 -9.92 -11.54 -15.43
CA ILE A 145 -10.10 -12.93 -15.89
C ILE A 145 -10.39 -13.84 -14.70
N ILE A 146 -11.53 -14.54 -14.75
CA ILE A 146 -11.96 -15.50 -13.75
C ILE A 146 -11.51 -16.90 -14.19
N LYS A 147 -10.66 -17.53 -13.36
CA LYS A 147 -10.21 -18.93 -13.51
C LYS A 147 -11.06 -19.85 -12.62
N LYS A 148 -11.82 -20.77 -13.22
CA LYS A 148 -12.57 -21.81 -12.51
C LYS A 148 -11.92 -23.17 -12.72
N TYR A 149 -11.61 -23.83 -11.62
CA TYR A 149 -11.03 -25.18 -11.62
C TYR A 149 -12.16 -26.18 -11.43
N SER A 150 -12.41 -27.03 -12.43
CA SER A 150 -13.37 -28.12 -12.31
C SER A 150 -12.73 -29.42 -12.75
N ALA A 151 -12.65 -30.38 -11.82
CA ALA A 151 -11.93 -31.64 -11.97
C ALA A 151 -10.46 -31.46 -12.40
N LYS A 152 -10.16 -31.71 -13.68
CA LYS A 152 -8.81 -31.63 -14.28
C LYS A 152 -8.67 -30.53 -15.33
N THR A 153 -9.72 -29.72 -15.53
CA THR A 153 -9.77 -28.72 -16.60
C THR A 153 -9.92 -27.34 -16.00
N ILE A 154 -9.17 -26.38 -16.56
CA ILE A 154 -9.24 -24.96 -16.19
C ILE A 154 -10.16 -24.27 -17.18
N TYR A 155 -11.18 -23.62 -16.64
CA TYR A 155 -12.13 -22.82 -17.39
C TYR A 155 -11.86 -21.34 -17.15
N LEU A 156 -11.84 -20.57 -18.23
CA LEU A 156 -11.58 -19.15 -18.28
C LEU A 156 -12.88 -18.43 -18.65
N SER A 157 -13.13 -17.31 -17.99
CA SER A 157 -14.24 -16.40 -18.31
C SER A 157 -13.86 -14.97 -17.97
N LEU A 158 -14.32 -14.00 -18.74
CA LEU A 158 -14.20 -12.58 -18.41
C LEU A 158 -15.30 -12.17 -17.44
N ASP A 159 -14.96 -11.33 -16.47
CA ASP A 159 -15.96 -10.71 -15.62
C ASP A 159 -16.95 -9.88 -16.45
N ASN A 160 -18.24 -10.00 -16.12
CA ASN A 160 -19.31 -9.34 -16.85
C ASN A 160 -19.23 -7.81 -16.73
N SER A 161 -18.82 -7.30 -15.56
CA SER A 161 -18.66 -5.87 -15.34
C SER A 161 -17.55 -5.28 -16.22
N PHE A 162 -16.42 -5.99 -16.31
CA PHE A 162 -15.29 -5.63 -17.16
C PHE A 162 -15.63 -5.70 -18.65
N ARG A 163 -16.42 -6.72 -19.05
CA ARG A 163 -16.89 -6.87 -20.43
C ARG A 163 -17.72 -5.68 -20.88
N GLU A 164 -18.67 -5.23 -20.04
CA GLU A 164 -19.47 -4.05 -20.34
C GLU A 164 -18.63 -2.78 -20.48
N GLN A 165 -17.62 -2.62 -19.62
CA GLN A 165 -16.70 -1.50 -19.69
C GLN A 165 -15.87 -1.53 -20.99
N GLN A 166 -15.40 -2.71 -21.42
CA GLN A 166 -14.72 -2.89 -22.70
C GLN A 166 -15.62 -2.58 -23.90
N THR A 167 -16.88 -3.01 -23.88
CA THR A 167 -17.84 -2.70 -24.95
C THR A 167 -18.19 -1.21 -25.02
N LYS A 168 -18.36 -0.56 -23.87
CA LYS A 168 -18.78 0.86 -23.78
C LYS A 168 -17.62 1.83 -24.01
N GLY A 169 -16.40 1.48 -23.61
CA GLY A 169 -15.26 2.40 -23.54
C GLY A 169 -13.97 1.97 -24.24
N ASN A 170 -13.90 0.75 -24.82
CA ASN A 170 -12.65 0.17 -25.36
C ASN A 170 -11.46 0.35 -24.41
N ILE A 171 -11.65 -0.01 -23.14
CA ILE A 171 -10.69 0.26 -22.05
C ILE A 171 -9.31 -0.39 -22.26
N LEU A 172 -9.19 -1.41 -23.10
CA LEU A 172 -7.94 -2.07 -23.46
C LEU A 172 -7.28 -1.55 -24.75
N GLY A 173 -7.89 -0.59 -25.44
CA GLY A 173 -7.31 -0.01 -26.66
C GLY A 173 -7.01 -1.05 -27.75
N ILE A 174 -7.91 -2.03 -27.94
CA ILE A 174 -7.67 -3.14 -28.88
C ILE A 174 -7.51 -2.57 -30.29
N ASN A 175 -6.44 -2.97 -30.97
CA ASN A 175 -6.15 -2.54 -32.32
C ASN A 175 -7.28 -2.97 -33.26
N THR A 176 -7.79 -2.02 -34.05
CA THR A 176 -8.88 -2.24 -35.01
C THR A 176 -8.55 -3.34 -36.02
N ALA A 177 -7.29 -3.49 -36.42
CA ALA A 177 -6.84 -4.55 -37.35
C ALA A 177 -7.02 -5.97 -36.76
N ILE A 178 -6.75 -6.14 -35.46
CA ILE A 178 -6.92 -7.43 -34.78
C ILE A 178 -8.42 -7.70 -34.55
N ARG A 179 -9.21 -6.64 -34.31
CA ARG A 179 -10.67 -6.76 -34.17
C ARG A 179 -11.33 -7.29 -35.45
N GLU A 180 -10.90 -6.82 -36.61
CA GLU A 180 -11.44 -7.24 -37.91
C GLU A 180 -11.12 -8.71 -38.25
N GLU A 181 -9.96 -9.21 -37.82
CA GLU A 181 -9.52 -10.62 -38.00
C GLU A 181 -10.44 -11.63 -37.28
N PHE A 182 -11.17 -11.21 -36.25
CA PHE A 182 -12.04 -12.08 -35.45
C PHE A 182 -13.54 -11.88 -35.67
N VAL A 183 -13.94 -10.80 -36.37
CA VAL A 183 -15.35 -10.48 -36.67
C VAL A 183 -15.75 -10.87 -38.10
N SER A 184 -14.79 -11.15 -39.00
CA SER A 184 -15.04 -11.79 -40.31
C SER A 184 -15.18 -13.31 -40.19
#